data_AF-A0A519FG65-F1
#
_entry.id   AF-A0A519FG65-F1
#
_cell.length_a   1.000
_cell.length_b   1.000
_cell.length_c   1.000
_cell.angle_alpha   90.00
_cell.angle_beta   90.00
_cell.angle_gamma   90.00
#
_symmetry.space_group_name_H-M   'P 1'
#
loop_
_entity.id
_entity.type
_entity.pdbx_description
1 polymer ?
#
loop_
_entity_poly.entity_id
_entity_poly.type
_entity_poly.pdbx_seq_one_letter_code
_entity_poly.pdbx_strand_id
1 'polypeptide(L)'
;MPKIKKILPLTTVCLVLALQACGKQDNPPAALPTVSGTKDKTTAKNESATAVQAEASWDKKAQAYIRINNELTDFNTPSNAAFARWAVEAREKVEKGDFKAIRGGTSNFNDSFVRDIKAALDNPAKMPETDAAAKILLDTVQQYLPNWKTLEEYNTAKKFEDDNGAEGKRMLPMYREGIEKINAALGQFSEKVDVIAKESSAKIMARYKSDGKLLELYNMEAMAAARSMADIFNESDDFKDQQKLAKANSQLIVMEAKLTEMKAEHEKRKADSPKSLPVIDQYDSIYGSLTSFAGKYRESRKDPEKFNDAIQEFNRAIESNNRMMR
;
A
#
# COMPACT_ATOMS: atom_id res chain seq x y z
N MET A 1 6.60 -24.28 -9.98
CA MET A 1 7.63 -23.36 -9.46
C MET A 1 7.18 -22.85 -8.10
N PRO A 2 8.06 -22.83 -7.08
CA PRO A 2 7.73 -22.31 -5.77
C PRO A 2 7.48 -20.80 -5.87
N LYS A 3 6.36 -20.33 -5.32
CA LYS A 3 6.03 -18.90 -5.25
C LYS A 3 6.66 -18.26 -4.02
N ILE A 4 7.00 -16.98 -4.14
CA ILE A 4 7.50 -16.20 -3.01
C ILE A 4 6.33 -15.89 -2.04
N LYS A 5 6.58 -15.95 -0.73
CA LYS A 5 5.62 -15.66 0.35
C LYS A 5 5.21 -14.19 0.29
N LYS A 6 3.98 -13.91 0.70
CA LYS A 6 3.44 -12.53 0.76
C LYS A 6 4.14 -11.67 1.82
N ILE A 7 4.33 -10.41 1.48
CA ILE A 7 4.76 -9.34 2.38
C ILE A 7 3.57 -8.92 3.25
N LEU A 8 3.78 -8.74 4.56
CA LEU A 8 2.76 -8.22 5.47
C LEU A 8 2.38 -6.77 5.13
N PRO A 9 1.12 -6.34 5.35
CA PRO A 9 0.75 -4.94 5.25
C PRO A 9 1.45 -4.13 6.34
N LEU A 10 2.10 -3.01 5.98
CA LEU A 10 2.50 -1.98 6.94
C LEU A 10 1.21 -1.30 7.41
N THR A 11 0.86 -1.39 8.69
CA THR A 11 -0.46 -0.91 9.16
C THR A 11 -0.64 0.61 9.08
N THR A 12 0.39 1.40 8.74
CA THR A 12 0.23 2.87 8.71
C THR A 12 1.17 3.67 7.79
N VAL A 13 1.86 3.07 6.81
CA VAL A 13 2.55 3.86 5.76
C VAL A 13 2.66 3.04 4.48
N CYS A 14 1.94 3.42 3.42
CA CYS A 14 2.16 2.85 2.09
C CYS A 14 3.46 3.41 1.49
N LEU A 15 4.58 2.79 1.82
CA LEU A 15 5.88 3.04 1.20
C LEU A 15 5.96 2.28 -0.13
N VAL A 16 5.34 2.84 -1.16
CA VAL A 16 5.82 2.59 -2.52
C VAL A 16 6.63 3.82 -2.88
N LEU A 17 7.93 3.68 -3.15
CA LEU A 17 8.77 4.76 -3.64
C LEU A 17 9.58 4.24 -4.81
N ALA A 18 9.40 4.83 -5.99
CA ALA A 18 10.40 4.77 -7.03
C ALA A 18 11.46 5.82 -6.67
N LEU A 19 12.54 5.40 -6.01
CA LEU A 19 13.72 6.24 -5.83
C LEU A 19 14.34 6.50 -7.20
N GLN A 20 14.08 7.69 -7.77
CA GLN A 20 14.87 8.19 -8.88
C GLN A 20 16.21 8.68 -8.33
N ALA A 21 17.30 8.08 -8.82
CA ALA A 21 18.66 8.48 -8.49
C ALA A 21 18.91 9.92 -8.93
N CYS A 22 19.35 10.78 -8.02
CA CYS A 22 19.76 12.16 -8.29
C CYS A 22 20.95 12.20 -9.26
N GLY A 23 20.76 12.79 -10.44
CA GLY A 23 21.85 13.33 -11.25
C GLY A 23 22.24 14.71 -10.72
N LYS A 24 23.50 14.88 -10.30
CA LYS A 24 24.12 16.18 -10.00
C LYS A 24 24.08 17.08 -11.22
N GLN A 25 23.57 18.31 -11.07
CA GLN A 25 24.00 19.45 -11.86
C GLN A 25 24.27 20.62 -10.93
N ASP A 26 25.55 20.94 -10.80
CA ASP A 26 26.07 22.13 -10.14
C ASP A 26 25.74 23.36 -10.99
N ASN A 27 25.21 24.42 -10.37
CA ASN A 27 25.37 25.80 -10.85
C ASN A 27 25.26 26.80 -9.67
N PRO A 28 25.98 27.95 -9.72
CA PRO A 28 26.25 28.82 -8.56
C PRO A 28 25.13 29.84 -8.28
N PRO A 29 25.12 30.51 -7.10
CA PRO A 29 24.02 31.35 -6.67
C PRO A 29 23.99 32.71 -7.38
N ALA A 30 22.82 33.06 -7.94
CA ALA A 30 22.52 34.39 -8.45
C ALA A 30 22.14 35.35 -7.29
N ALA A 31 22.62 36.58 -7.41
CA ALA A 31 22.46 37.66 -6.44
C ALA A 31 21.00 38.10 -6.22
N LEU A 32 20.69 38.47 -4.98
CA LEU A 32 19.42 39.07 -4.56
C LEU A 32 19.27 40.52 -5.08
N PRO A 33 18.10 40.91 -5.61
CA PRO A 33 17.70 42.31 -5.60
C PRO A 33 16.97 42.63 -4.30
N THR A 34 17.36 43.73 -3.69
CA THR A 34 16.69 44.42 -2.58
C THR A 34 15.32 44.96 -3.03
N VAL A 35 14.25 44.54 -2.36
CA VAL A 35 12.96 45.26 -2.40
C VAL A 35 12.55 45.58 -0.98
N SER A 36 12.63 46.87 -0.66
CA SER A 36 11.94 47.49 0.46
C SER A 36 10.43 47.42 0.21
N GLY A 37 9.68 46.75 1.08
CA GLY A 37 8.22 46.66 1.02
C GLY A 37 7.65 46.47 2.41
N THR A 38 6.97 47.49 2.89
CA THR A 38 6.35 47.62 4.21
C THR A 38 5.37 46.48 4.47
N LYS A 39 5.49 45.88 5.67
CA LYS A 39 4.69 44.74 6.18
C LYS A 39 3.18 45.00 6.09
N ASP A 40 2.48 44.17 5.33
CA ASP A 40 1.08 43.84 5.60
C ASP A 40 1.04 42.47 6.30
N LYS A 41 1.01 42.50 7.64
CA LYS A 41 1.17 41.31 8.51
C LYS A 41 -0.10 40.46 8.62
N THR A 42 -1.22 40.92 8.05
CA THR A 42 -2.55 40.35 8.26
C THR A 42 -2.94 39.35 7.15
N THR A 43 -2.49 39.58 5.93
CA THR A 43 -2.73 38.71 4.75
C THR A 43 -1.86 37.45 4.77
N ALA A 44 -0.58 37.55 5.14
CA ALA A 44 0.34 36.40 5.21
C ALA A 44 -0.03 35.36 6.29
N LYS A 45 -0.72 35.79 7.36
CA LYS A 45 -1.17 34.89 8.45
C LYS A 45 -2.42 34.07 8.07
N ASN A 46 -3.28 34.62 7.21
CA ASN A 46 -4.46 33.91 6.71
C ASN A 46 -4.10 32.92 5.59
N GLU A 47 -3.19 33.27 4.68
CA GLU A 47 -2.75 32.36 3.60
C GLU A 47 -2.04 31.11 4.13
N SER A 48 -1.20 31.29 5.16
CA SER A 48 -0.50 30.17 5.82
C SER A 48 -1.46 29.26 6.59
N ALA A 49 -2.49 29.81 7.26
CA ALA A 49 -3.50 29.01 7.95
C ALA A 49 -4.39 28.21 6.97
N THR A 50 -4.78 28.81 5.84
CA THR A 50 -5.57 28.14 4.79
C THR A 50 -4.77 27.04 4.10
N ALA A 51 -3.47 27.24 3.84
CA ALA A 51 -2.59 26.23 3.24
C ALA A 51 -2.42 25.01 4.16
N VAL A 52 -2.20 25.23 5.47
CA VAL A 52 -2.07 24.15 6.46
C VAL A 52 -3.36 23.34 6.59
N GLN A 53 -4.52 24.01 6.56
CA GLN A 53 -5.82 23.31 6.59
C GLN A 53 -6.07 22.49 5.33
N ALA A 54 -5.73 23.03 4.15
CA ALA A 54 -5.85 22.31 2.89
C ALA A 54 -4.95 21.07 2.85
N GLU A 55 -3.71 21.18 3.34
CA GLU A 55 -2.76 20.08 3.42
C GLU A 55 -3.24 18.98 4.39
N ALA A 56 -3.71 19.37 5.58
CA ALA A 56 -4.28 18.42 6.54
C ALA A 56 -5.55 17.73 6.01
N SER A 57 -6.38 18.44 5.23
CA SER A 57 -7.55 17.86 4.58
C SER A 57 -7.16 16.83 3.52
N TRP A 58 -6.12 17.13 2.73
CA TRP A 58 -5.55 16.21 1.73
C TRP A 58 -4.98 14.96 2.40
N ASP A 59 -4.17 15.11 3.45
CA ASP A 59 -3.59 13.96 4.19
C ASP A 59 -4.69 13.04 4.72
N LYS A 60 -5.75 13.61 5.33
CA LYS A 60 -6.90 12.83 5.82
C LYS A 60 -7.57 12.03 4.70
N LYS A 61 -7.77 12.65 3.53
CA LYS A 61 -8.40 11.99 2.38
C LYS A 61 -7.52 10.88 1.81
N ALA A 62 -6.21 11.13 1.71
CA ALA A 62 -5.23 10.17 1.23
C ALA A 62 -5.22 8.92 2.12
N GLN A 63 -5.14 9.12 3.44
CA GLN A 63 -5.14 8.02 4.40
C GLN A 63 -6.47 7.25 4.41
N ALA A 64 -7.61 7.91 4.18
CA ALA A 64 -8.89 7.22 4.04
C ALA A 64 -8.88 6.28 2.83
N TYR A 65 -8.46 6.75 1.65
CA TYR A 65 -8.39 5.90 0.46
C TYR A 65 -7.38 4.77 0.57
N ILE A 66 -6.21 5.03 1.17
CA ILE A 66 -5.20 4.01 1.45
C ILE A 66 -5.78 2.92 2.38
N ARG A 67 -6.47 3.30 3.46
CA ARG A 67 -7.08 2.34 4.39
C ARG A 67 -8.12 1.47 3.69
N ILE A 68 -9.05 2.09 2.95
CA ILE A 68 -10.10 1.37 2.20
C ILE A 68 -9.48 0.36 1.23
N ASN A 69 -8.42 0.74 0.50
CA ASN A 69 -7.74 -0.17 -0.43
C ASN A 69 -7.05 -1.34 0.29
N ASN A 70 -6.42 -1.07 1.43
CA ASN A 70 -5.74 -2.10 2.22
C ASN A 70 -6.73 -3.14 2.77
N GLU A 71 -7.91 -2.72 3.21
CA GLU A 71 -9.00 -3.60 3.65
C GLU A 71 -9.51 -4.50 2.51
N LEU A 72 -9.40 -4.06 1.26
CA LEU A 72 -9.83 -4.80 0.06
C LEU A 72 -8.71 -5.60 -0.61
N THR A 73 -7.47 -5.52 -0.13
CA THR A 73 -6.30 -6.12 -0.82
C THR A 73 -6.40 -7.64 -0.94
N ASP A 74 -6.92 -8.32 0.09
CA ASP A 74 -7.13 -9.77 0.07
C ASP A 74 -8.28 -10.20 -0.85
N PHE A 75 -9.18 -9.27 -1.18
CA PHE A 75 -10.24 -9.54 -2.15
C PHE A 75 -9.69 -9.68 -3.58
N ASN A 76 -8.74 -8.86 -4.02
CA ASN A 76 -8.22 -9.01 -5.40
C ASN A 76 -6.94 -9.84 -5.50
N THR A 77 -6.22 -10.02 -4.41
CA THR A 77 -4.91 -10.68 -4.46
C THR A 77 -4.96 -12.04 -3.75
N PRO A 78 -5.05 -13.17 -4.48
CA PRO A 78 -5.10 -14.47 -3.83
C PRO A 78 -3.89 -14.72 -2.92
N SER A 79 -4.17 -15.23 -1.73
CA SER A 79 -3.27 -15.83 -0.73
C SER A 79 -1.91 -16.34 -1.20
N ASN A 80 -2.03 -17.23 -2.18
CA ASN A 80 -1.01 -18.15 -2.65
C ASN A 80 -1.46 -18.74 -3.99
N ALA A 81 -0.61 -19.61 -4.57
CA ALA A 81 -0.88 -20.27 -5.85
C ALA A 81 -2.16 -21.13 -5.85
N ALA A 82 -2.48 -21.79 -4.73
CA ALA A 82 -3.64 -22.68 -4.65
C ALA A 82 -4.94 -21.89 -4.70
N PHE A 83 -5.06 -20.81 -3.90
CA PHE A 83 -6.23 -19.93 -3.95
C PHE A 83 -6.40 -19.25 -5.31
N ALA A 84 -5.29 -18.88 -5.98
CA ALA A 84 -5.35 -18.34 -7.33
C ALA A 84 -5.92 -19.36 -8.33
N ARG A 85 -5.48 -20.63 -8.25
CA ARG A 85 -6.02 -21.71 -9.09
C ARG A 85 -7.49 -21.97 -8.79
N TRP A 86 -7.87 -22.07 -7.52
CA TRP A 86 -9.27 -22.25 -7.12
C TRP A 86 -10.17 -21.12 -7.59
N ALA A 87 -9.69 -19.87 -7.58
CA ALA A 87 -10.43 -18.74 -8.12
C ALA A 87 -10.65 -18.87 -9.64
N VAL A 88 -9.64 -19.33 -10.40
CA VAL A 88 -9.77 -19.61 -11.84
C VAL A 88 -10.75 -20.75 -12.09
N GLU A 89 -10.61 -21.87 -11.39
CA GLU A 89 -11.51 -23.02 -11.51
C GLU A 89 -12.96 -22.66 -11.16
N ALA A 90 -13.18 -21.85 -10.13
CA ALA A 90 -14.50 -21.35 -9.75
C ALA A 90 -15.11 -20.48 -10.85
N ARG A 91 -14.32 -19.56 -11.43
CA ARG A 91 -14.75 -18.73 -12.58
C ARG A 91 -15.14 -19.59 -13.78
N GLU A 92 -14.36 -20.61 -14.12
CA GLU A 92 -14.69 -21.51 -15.22
C GLU A 92 -16.00 -22.28 -14.99
N LYS A 93 -16.26 -22.72 -13.76
CA LYS A 93 -17.53 -23.36 -13.39
C LYS A 93 -18.70 -22.39 -13.50
N VAL A 94 -18.52 -21.17 -12.98
CA VAL A 94 -19.50 -20.08 -13.14
C VAL A 94 -19.80 -19.86 -14.61
N GLU A 95 -18.80 -19.77 -15.48
CA GLU A 95 -18.98 -19.59 -16.93
C GLU A 95 -19.76 -20.73 -17.60
N LYS A 96 -19.56 -21.96 -17.13
CA LYS A 96 -20.31 -23.16 -17.55
C LYS A 96 -21.74 -23.22 -16.99
N GLY A 97 -22.16 -22.25 -16.18
CA GLY A 97 -23.53 -22.16 -15.65
C GLY A 97 -23.68 -22.66 -14.22
N ASP A 98 -22.58 -23.01 -13.53
CA ASP A 98 -22.64 -23.45 -12.13
C ASP A 98 -22.79 -22.25 -11.19
N PHE A 99 -24.04 -21.89 -10.90
CA PHE A 99 -24.38 -20.82 -9.97
C PHE A 99 -23.95 -21.12 -8.52
N LYS A 100 -23.56 -22.36 -8.18
CA LYS A 100 -23.07 -22.72 -6.84
C LYS A 100 -21.57 -22.47 -6.67
N ALA A 101 -20.84 -22.31 -7.78
CA ALA A 101 -19.41 -22.04 -7.79
C ALA A 101 -19.09 -20.54 -7.67
N ILE A 102 -20.08 -19.69 -7.39
CA ILE A 102 -19.84 -18.26 -7.24
C ILE A 102 -18.85 -17.98 -6.11
N ARG A 103 -18.05 -16.95 -6.32
CA ARG A 103 -17.12 -16.43 -5.33
C ARG A 103 -17.90 -15.88 -4.12
N GLY A 104 -17.51 -16.24 -2.91
CA GLY A 104 -17.97 -15.55 -1.70
C GLY A 104 -17.23 -14.23 -1.45
N GLY A 105 -17.47 -13.62 -0.29
CA GLY A 105 -16.74 -12.41 0.14
C GLY A 105 -17.49 -11.11 -0.12
N THR A 106 -18.82 -11.17 -0.21
CA THR A 106 -19.70 -9.99 -0.16
C THR A 106 -19.51 -9.15 1.11
N SER A 107 -19.00 -9.75 2.19
CA SER A 107 -18.66 -9.09 3.45
C SER A 107 -17.56 -8.03 3.34
N ASN A 108 -16.70 -8.08 2.31
CA ASN A 108 -15.69 -7.04 2.05
C ASN A 108 -16.33 -5.71 1.62
N PHE A 109 -17.56 -5.76 1.11
CA PHE A 109 -18.33 -4.59 0.65
C PHE A 109 -19.51 -4.29 1.59
N ASN A 110 -19.28 -4.40 2.89
CA ASN A 110 -20.29 -4.17 3.93
C ASN A 110 -20.63 -2.67 4.10
N ASP A 111 -21.50 -2.35 5.06
CA ASP A 111 -21.92 -0.98 5.33
C ASP A 111 -20.76 -0.07 5.78
N SER A 112 -19.73 -0.62 6.41
CA SER A 112 -18.52 0.14 6.76
C SER A 112 -17.74 0.55 5.52
N PHE A 113 -17.60 -0.32 4.52
CA PHE A 113 -17.01 0.06 3.23
C PHE A 113 -17.78 1.22 2.59
N VAL A 114 -19.11 1.12 2.50
CA VAL A 114 -19.97 2.14 1.89
C VAL A 114 -19.87 3.47 2.64
N ARG A 115 -19.88 3.43 3.98
CA ARG A 115 -19.75 4.62 4.82
C ARG A 115 -18.38 5.28 4.63
N ASP A 116 -17.31 4.50 4.67
CA ASP A 116 -15.94 5.00 4.63
C ASP A 116 -15.60 5.61 3.26
N ILE A 117 -16.00 4.97 2.15
CA ILE A 117 -15.76 5.51 0.81
C ILE A 117 -16.58 6.78 0.54
N LYS A 118 -17.81 6.88 1.07
CA LYS A 118 -18.61 8.11 1.01
C LYS A 118 -17.96 9.24 1.82
N ALA A 119 -17.54 8.95 3.06
CA ALA A 119 -16.86 9.93 3.90
C ALA A 119 -15.54 10.44 3.25
N ALA A 120 -14.81 9.57 2.55
CA ALA A 120 -13.64 9.98 1.78
C ALA A 120 -14.01 10.89 0.59
N LEU A 121 -15.07 10.56 -0.15
CA LEU A 121 -15.59 11.39 -1.26
C LEU A 121 -16.10 12.76 -0.79
N ASP A 122 -16.75 12.82 0.38
CA ASP A 122 -17.29 14.06 0.97
C ASP A 122 -16.19 15.00 1.52
N ASN A 123 -14.95 14.51 1.66
CA ASN A 123 -13.83 15.35 2.05
C ASN A 123 -13.51 16.36 0.92
N PRO A 124 -13.44 17.68 1.24
CA PRO A 124 -13.30 18.74 0.23
C PRO A 124 -11.92 18.80 -0.44
N ALA A 125 -10.94 18.04 0.03
CA ALA A 125 -9.63 17.96 -0.62
C ALA A 125 -9.76 17.38 -2.03
N LYS A 126 -9.01 17.93 -2.99
CA LYS A 126 -9.09 17.53 -4.40
C LYS A 126 -8.17 16.34 -4.68
N MET A 127 -8.74 15.23 -5.13
CA MET A 127 -8.02 14.06 -5.66
C MET A 127 -8.76 13.52 -6.89
N PRO A 128 -8.93 14.33 -7.95
CA PRO A 128 -9.98 14.13 -8.96
C PRO A 128 -9.96 12.75 -9.62
N GLU A 129 -8.79 12.21 -9.94
CA GLU A 129 -8.68 10.88 -10.54
C GLU A 129 -9.07 9.76 -9.57
N THR A 130 -8.65 9.86 -8.31
CA THR A 130 -9.00 8.88 -7.28
C THR A 130 -10.45 9.03 -6.82
N ASP A 131 -10.96 10.26 -6.75
CA ASP A 131 -12.36 10.55 -6.46
C ASP A 131 -13.27 9.93 -7.53
N ALA A 132 -12.91 10.07 -8.80
CA ALA A 132 -13.61 9.43 -9.91
C ALA A 132 -13.57 7.90 -9.79
N ALA A 133 -12.40 7.31 -9.55
CA ALA A 133 -12.26 5.86 -9.39
C ALA A 133 -13.03 5.31 -8.17
N ALA A 134 -12.98 6.03 -7.04
CA ALA A 134 -13.73 5.69 -5.82
C ALA A 134 -15.24 5.77 -6.06
N LYS A 135 -15.70 6.78 -6.80
CA LYS A 135 -17.11 6.89 -7.19
C LYS A 135 -17.55 5.73 -8.10
N ILE A 136 -16.75 5.38 -9.10
CA ILE A 136 -17.02 4.23 -9.98
C ILE A 136 -17.11 2.94 -9.16
N LEU A 137 -16.18 2.72 -8.24
CA LEU A 137 -16.19 1.56 -7.35
C LEU A 137 -17.46 1.53 -6.48
N LEU A 138 -17.80 2.64 -5.82
CA LEU A 138 -19.00 2.75 -4.99
C LEU A 138 -20.27 2.46 -5.80
N ASP A 139 -20.45 3.15 -6.93
CA ASP A 139 -21.65 3.02 -7.77
C ASP A 139 -21.79 1.57 -8.29
N THR A 140 -20.67 0.96 -8.72
CA THR A 140 -20.64 -0.44 -9.20
C THR A 140 -20.99 -1.42 -8.10
N VAL A 141 -20.41 -1.26 -6.91
CA VAL A 141 -20.73 -2.11 -5.75
C VAL A 141 -22.20 -1.97 -5.39
N GLN A 142 -22.75 -0.76 -5.33
CA GLN A 142 -24.16 -0.55 -5.03
C GLN A 142 -25.10 -1.19 -6.05
N GLN A 143 -24.72 -1.18 -7.33
CA GLN A 143 -25.52 -1.78 -8.39
C GLN A 143 -25.53 -3.32 -8.33
N TYR A 144 -24.38 -3.96 -8.14
CA TYR A 144 -24.25 -5.41 -8.35
C TYR A 144 -24.20 -6.25 -7.06
N LEU A 145 -23.80 -5.66 -5.94
CA LEU A 145 -23.70 -6.38 -4.66
C LEU A 145 -25.02 -6.98 -4.18
N PRO A 146 -26.20 -6.36 -4.35
CA PRO A 146 -27.46 -6.96 -3.91
C PRO A 146 -27.73 -8.33 -4.54
N ASN A 147 -27.61 -8.45 -5.86
CA ASN A 147 -27.80 -9.73 -6.57
C ASN A 147 -26.77 -10.78 -6.13
N TRP A 148 -25.51 -10.35 -5.95
CA TRP A 148 -24.46 -11.26 -5.48
C TRP A 148 -24.76 -11.78 -4.07
N LYS A 149 -25.13 -10.90 -3.12
CA LYS A 149 -25.54 -11.30 -1.77
C LYS A 149 -26.71 -12.27 -1.78
N THR A 150 -27.76 -11.98 -2.55
CA THR A 150 -28.91 -12.88 -2.66
C THR A 150 -28.54 -14.24 -3.22
N LEU A 151 -27.67 -14.31 -4.24
CA LEU A 151 -27.21 -15.58 -4.80
C LEU A 151 -26.31 -16.36 -3.82
N GLU A 152 -25.45 -15.67 -3.06
CA GLU A 152 -24.64 -16.28 -2.00
C GLU A 152 -25.54 -16.87 -0.90
N GLU A 153 -26.50 -16.10 -0.38
CA GLU A 153 -27.46 -16.54 0.62
C GLU A 153 -28.32 -17.71 0.13
N TYR A 154 -28.80 -17.66 -1.12
CA TYR A 154 -29.56 -18.72 -1.76
C TYR A 154 -28.77 -20.05 -1.80
N ASN A 155 -27.49 -19.99 -2.15
CA ASN A 155 -26.60 -21.15 -2.16
C ASN A 155 -26.30 -21.66 -0.75
N THR A 156 -26.02 -20.76 0.19
CA THR A 156 -25.77 -21.11 1.60
C THR A 156 -26.97 -21.79 2.25
N ALA A 157 -28.17 -21.30 1.97
CA ALA A 157 -29.42 -21.87 2.45
C ALA A 157 -29.86 -23.13 1.68
N LYS A 158 -29.13 -23.53 0.62
CA LYS A 158 -29.45 -24.64 -0.27
C LYS A 158 -30.85 -24.58 -0.91
N LYS A 159 -31.40 -23.37 -1.09
CA LYS A 159 -32.73 -23.16 -1.69
C LYS A 159 -32.86 -23.70 -3.12
N PHE A 160 -31.74 -23.97 -3.78
CA PHE A 160 -31.71 -24.66 -5.07
C PHE A 160 -32.27 -26.08 -5.05
N GLU A 161 -32.36 -26.71 -3.87
CA GLU A 161 -33.01 -28.01 -3.72
C GLU A 161 -34.54 -27.89 -3.88
N ASP A 162 -35.13 -26.73 -3.55
CA ASP A 162 -36.57 -26.49 -3.59
C ASP A 162 -37.09 -26.17 -5.01
N ASP A 163 -36.25 -25.58 -5.87
CA ASP A 163 -36.63 -25.08 -7.19
C ASP A 163 -35.80 -25.68 -8.35
N ASN A 164 -35.02 -26.72 -8.05
CA ASN A 164 -34.10 -27.37 -9.00
C ASN A 164 -33.08 -26.38 -9.64
N GLY A 165 -32.68 -25.35 -8.88
CA GLY A 165 -31.70 -24.36 -9.29
C GLY A 165 -32.23 -23.27 -10.23
N ALA A 166 -33.55 -23.12 -10.36
CA ALA A 166 -34.16 -22.15 -11.28
C ALA A 166 -33.75 -20.71 -10.94
N GLU A 167 -33.86 -20.31 -9.67
CA GLU A 167 -33.56 -18.96 -9.21
C GLU A 167 -32.06 -18.67 -9.25
N GLY A 168 -31.23 -19.66 -8.91
CA GLY A 168 -29.76 -19.58 -9.06
C GLY A 168 -29.33 -19.29 -10.50
N LYS A 169 -29.93 -19.99 -11.48
CA LYS A 169 -29.69 -19.73 -12.92
C LYS A 169 -30.17 -18.37 -13.36
N ARG A 170 -31.28 -17.87 -12.80
CA ARG A 170 -31.84 -16.54 -13.09
C ARG A 170 -30.91 -15.41 -12.61
N MET A 171 -30.30 -15.55 -11.44
CA MET A 171 -29.40 -14.54 -10.86
C MET A 171 -27.97 -14.58 -11.45
N LEU A 172 -27.56 -15.70 -12.04
CA LEU A 172 -26.19 -15.94 -12.50
C LEU A 172 -25.68 -14.90 -13.53
N PRO A 173 -26.43 -14.47 -14.57
CA PRO A 173 -25.93 -13.50 -15.54
C PRO A 173 -25.56 -12.16 -14.89
N MET A 174 -26.39 -11.65 -13.98
CA MET A 174 -26.11 -10.40 -13.27
C MET A 174 -24.94 -10.55 -12.29
N TYR A 175 -24.75 -11.75 -11.72
CA TYR A 175 -23.55 -12.05 -10.93
C TYR A 175 -22.28 -11.99 -11.79
N ARG A 176 -22.27 -12.65 -12.96
CA ARG A 176 -21.11 -12.68 -13.86
C ARG A 176 -20.70 -11.27 -14.31
N GLU A 177 -21.69 -10.49 -14.75
CA GLU A 177 -21.44 -9.09 -15.12
C GLU A 177 -20.93 -8.27 -13.93
N GLY A 178 -21.57 -8.45 -12.77
CA GLY A 178 -21.26 -7.69 -11.57
C GLY A 178 -19.87 -7.96 -11.01
N ILE A 179 -19.46 -9.23 -10.92
CA ILE A 179 -18.15 -9.57 -10.36
C ILE A 179 -17.00 -9.05 -11.22
N GLU A 180 -17.14 -9.09 -12.55
CA GLU A 180 -16.14 -8.54 -13.46
C GLU A 180 -16.07 -7.01 -13.36
N LYS A 181 -17.22 -6.33 -13.30
CA LYS A 181 -17.25 -4.87 -13.11
C LYS A 181 -16.69 -4.42 -11.76
N ILE A 182 -17.01 -5.14 -10.68
CA ILE A 182 -16.45 -4.86 -9.34
C ILE A 182 -14.93 -5.06 -9.36
N ASN A 183 -14.43 -6.17 -9.94
CA ASN A 183 -12.99 -6.41 -10.03
C ASN A 183 -12.27 -5.30 -10.82
N ALA A 184 -12.83 -4.89 -11.96
CA ALA A 184 -12.28 -3.83 -12.79
C ALA A 184 -12.28 -2.47 -12.07
N ALA A 185 -13.39 -2.10 -11.42
CA ALA A 185 -13.50 -0.86 -10.66
C ALA A 185 -12.54 -0.82 -9.47
N LEU A 186 -12.38 -1.95 -8.77
CA LEU A 186 -11.42 -2.05 -7.67
C LEU A 186 -9.98 -1.96 -8.18
N GLY A 187 -9.65 -2.59 -9.31
CA GLY A 187 -8.33 -2.44 -9.95
C GLY A 187 -8.01 -0.97 -10.28
N GLN A 188 -8.95 -0.26 -10.90
CA GLN A 188 -8.80 1.18 -11.19
C GLN A 188 -8.61 2.00 -9.92
N PHE A 189 -9.40 1.74 -8.88
CA PHE A 189 -9.25 2.43 -7.59
C PHE A 189 -7.88 2.15 -6.96
N SER A 190 -7.45 0.89 -6.89
CA SER A 190 -6.15 0.49 -6.35
C SER A 190 -4.98 1.18 -7.06
N GLU A 191 -4.99 1.22 -8.39
CA GLU A 191 -3.95 1.92 -9.17
C GLU A 191 -3.84 3.41 -8.81
N LYS A 192 -4.98 4.08 -8.61
CA LYS A 192 -4.99 5.50 -8.21
C LYS A 192 -4.58 5.71 -6.76
N VAL A 193 -4.95 4.79 -5.87
CA VAL A 193 -4.49 4.79 -4.47
C VAL A 193 -2.98 4.61 -4.39
N ASP A 194 -2.38 3.76 -5.22
CA ASP A 194 -0.93 3.56 -5.25
C ASP A 194 -0.16 4.85 -5.58
N VAL A 195 -0.72 5.71 -6.46
CA VAL A 195 -0.14 7.03 -6.76
C VAL A 195 -0.22 7.94 -5.53
N ILE A 196 -1.36 8.01 -4.86
CA ILE A 196 -1.53 8.81 -3.64
C ILE A 196 -0.63 8.31 -2.52
N ALA A 197 -0.49 7.01 -2.36
CA ALA A 197 0.40 6.39 -1.39
C ALA A 197 1.85 6.84 -1.57
N LYS A 198 2.33 6.85 -2.82
CA LYS A 198 3.67 7.37 -3.19
C LYS A 198 3.80 8.84 -2.81
N GLU A 199 2.82 9.65 -3.16
CA GLU A 199 2.82 11.09 -2.85
C GLU A 199 2.78 11.37 -1.35
N SER A 200 1.91 10.68 -0.61
CA SER A 200 1.81 10.80 0.85
C SER A 200 3.12 10.41 1.53
N SER A 201 3.77 9.32 1.09
CA SER A 201 5.08 8.92 1.60
C SER A 201 6.16 9.96 1.30
N ALA A 202 6.20 10.51 0.09
CA ALA A 202 7.13 11.57 -0.28
C ALA A 202 6.95 12.84 0.58
N LYS A 203 5.71 13.25 0.85
CA LYS A 203 5.40 14.39 1.73
C LYS A 203 5.88 14.14 3.15
N ILE A 204 5.65 12.96 3.71
CA ILE A 204 6.10 12.61 5.07
C ILE A 204 7.62 12.67 5.17
N MET A 205 8.35 12.10 4.21
CA MET A 205 9.82 12.18 4.20
C MET A 205 10.32 13.61 4.07
N ALA A 206 9.69 14.43 3.22
CA ALA A 206 10.04 15.84 3.10
C ALA A 206 9.84 16.60 4.42
N ARG A 207 8.74 16.33 5.13
CA ARG A 207 8.47 16.88 6.47
C ARG A 207 9.50 16.41 7.50
N TYR A 208 9.85 15.12 7.52
CA TYR A 208 10.90 14.64 8.42
C TYR A 208 12.25 15.31 8.16
N LYS A 209 12.59 15.52 6.89
CA LYS A 209 13.80 16.24 6.51
C LYS A 209 13.77 17.70 6.96
N SER A 210 12.66 18.42 6.76
CA SER A 210 12.54 19.83 7.18
C SER A 210 12.51 19.99 8.69
N ASP A 211 11.90 19.04 9.40
CA ASP A 211 11.79 19.05 10.87
C ASP A 211 13.07 18.57 11.56
N GLY A 212 14.08 18.12 10.81
CA GLY A 212 15.31 17.53 11.37
C GLY A 212 15.09 16.17 12.05
N LYS A 213 13.97 15.48 11.75
CA LYS A 213 13.64 14.13 12.23
C LYS A 213 14.40 13.08 11.43
N LEU A 214 15.72 13.14 11.51
CA LEU A 214 16.63 12.34 10.69
C LEU A 214 16.51 10.85 10.98
N LEU A 215 16.32 10.46 12.23
CA LEU A 215 16.16 9.05 12.60
C LEU A 215 14.92 8.43 11.94
N GLU A 216 13.79 9.13 12.00
CA GLU A 216 12.53 8.74 11.39
C GLU A 216 12.63 8.72 9.85
N LEU A 217 13.31 9.72 9.27
CA LEU A 217 13.59 9.78 7.84
C LEU A 217 14.40 8.57 7.36
N TYR A 218 15.54 8.29 7.99
CA TYR A 218 16.43 7.20 7.57
C TYR A 218 15.77 5.83 7.73
N ASN A 219 14.99 5.64 8.80
CA ASN A 219 14.16 4.43 8.96
C ASN A 219 13.15 4.29 7.81
N MET A 220 12.44 5.37 7.47
CA MET A 220 11.46 5.36 6.39
C MET A 220 12.09 5.06 5.03
N GLU A 221 13.24 5.66 4.72
CA GLU A 221 13.99 5.41 3.48
C GLU A 221 14.52 3.97 3.40
N ALA A 222 15.05 3.42 4.51
CA ALA A 222 15.51 2.03 4.57
C ALA A 222 14.36 1.04 4.37
N MET A 223 13.22 1.24 5.03
CA MET A 223 12.01 0.41 4.88
C MET A 223 11.45 0.47 3.44
N ALA A 224 11.48 1.63 2.79
CA ALA A 224 11.03 1.76 1.40
C ALA A 224 11.93 1.01 0.41
N ALA A 225 13.24 1.12 0.60
CA ALA A 225 14.21 0.40 -0.23
C ALA A 225 14.06 -1.11 -0.05
N ALA A 226 13.90 -1.60 1.19
CA ALA A 226 13.62 -3.00 1.49
C ALA A 226 12.32 -3.49 0.82
N ARG A 227 11.25 -2.70 0.90
CA ARG A 227 9.98 -3.02 0.24
C ARG A 227 10.13 -3.11 -1.28
N SER A 228 10.82 -2.14 -1.87
CA SER A 228 11.08 -2.13 -3.32
C SER A 228 11.86 -3.37 -3.75
N MET A 229 12.81 -3.86 -2.94
CA MET A 229 13.49 -5.13 -3.20
C MET A 229 12.55 -6.32 -3.12
N ALA A 230 11.67 -6.35 -2.11
CA ALA A 230 10.71 -7.42 -1.89
C ALA A 230 9.68 -7.53 -3.03
N ASP A 231 9.23 -6.39 -3.56
CA ASP A 231 8.22 -6.30 -4.63
C ASP A 231 8.78 -6.64 -6.04
N ILE A 232 10.11 -6.67 -6.22
CA ILE A 232 10.74 -6.98 -7.53
C ILE A 232 10.57 -8.46 -7.92
N PHE A 233 10.56 -9.36 -6.94
CA PHE A 233 10.59 -10.81 -7.16
C PHE A 233 9.26 -11.46 -6.71
N ASN A 234 8.51 -12.00 -7.66
CA ASN A 234 7.24 -12.70 -7.46
C ASN A 234 7.41 -14.24 -7.47
N GLU A 235 8.36 -14.74 -8.26
CA GLU A 235 8.71 -16.16 -8.34
C GLU A 235 10.20 -16.38 -8.48
N SER A 236 10.68 -17.60 -8.20
CA SER A 236 12.11 -17.94 -8.25
C SER A 236 12.78 -17.63 -9.59
N ASP A 237 12.04 -17.71 -10.69
CA ASP A 237 12.57 -17.43 -12.03
C ASP A 237 12.88 -15.94 -12.25
N ASP A 238 12.33 -15.04 -11.43
CA ASP A 238 12.66 -13.61 -11.48
C ASP A 238 14.14 -13.34 -11.13
N PHE A 239 14.80 -14.26 -10.42
CA PHE A 239 16.24 -14.17 -10.14
C PHE A 239 17.12 -14.45 -11.37
N LYS A 240 16.55 -14.92 -12.48
CA LYS A 240 17.26 -15.05 -13.77
C LYS A 240 17.30 -13.72 -14.53
N ASP A 241 16.39 -12.80 -14.22
CA ASP A 241 16.30 -11.49 -14.86
C ASP A 241 17.36 -10.53 -14.30
N GLN A 242 18.35 -10.20 -15.13
CA GLN A 242 19.45 -9.30 -14.77
C GLN A 242 19.00 -7.87 -14.49
N GLN A 243 17.91 -7.40 -15.13
CA GLN A 243 17.39 -6.06 -14.85
C GLN A 243 16.71 -6.01 -13.48
N LYS A 244 15.97 -7.06 -13.11
CA LYS A 244 15.40 -7.19 -11.76
C LYS A 244 16.49 -7.24 -10.70
N LEU A 245 17.52 -8.07 -10.91
CA LEU A 245 18.69 -8.12 -10.03
C LEU A 245 19.40 -6.77 -9.91
N ALA A 246 19.60 -6.04 -11.02
CA ALA A 246 20.22 -4.73 -11.00
C ALA A 246 19.40 -3.72 -10.18
N LYS A 247 18.07 -3.68 -10.40
CA LYS A 247 17.15 -2.82 -9.63
C LYS A 247 17.20 -3.15 -8.13
N ALA A 248 17.14 -4.43 -7.78
CA ALA A 248 17.19 -4.87 -6.39
C ALA A 248 18.56 -4.55 -5.74
N ASN A 249 19.66 -4.71 -6.47
CA ASN A 249 21.00 -4.34 -5.98
C ASN A 249 21.14 -2.82 -5.77
N SER A 250 20.54 -1.99 -6.62
CA SER A 250 20.52 -0.54 -6.40
C SER A 250 19.75 -0.18 -5.14
N GLN A 251 18.60 -0.82 -4.88
CA GLN A 251 17.83 -0.61 -3.66
C GLN A 251 18.55 -1.13 -2.42
N LEU A 252 19.27 -2.25 -2.52
CA LEU A 252 20.12 -2.77 -1.45
C LEU A 252 21.16 -1.75 -1.00
N ILE A 253 21.83 -1.07 -1.94
CA ILE A 253 22.81 -0.02 -1.63
C ILE A 253 22.15 1.13 -0.87
N VAL A 254 20.98 1.58 -1.32
CA VAL A 254 20.24 2.64 -0.62
C VAL A 254 19.88 2.18 0.79
N MET A 255 19.30 0.99 0.94
CA MET A 255 18.90 0.45 2.23
C MET A 255 20.09 0.40 3.21
N GLU A 256 21.24 -0.15 2.79
CA GLU A 256 22.43 -0.29 3.66
C GLU A 256 23.04 1.05 4.06
N ALA A 257 23.06 2.02 3.15
CA ALA A 257 23.46 3.39 3.47
C ALA A 257 22.53 4.00 4.54
N LYS A 258 21.21 3.86 4.36
CA LYS A 258 20.21 4.39 5.29
C LYS A 258 20.19 3.67 6.63
N LEU A 259 20.47 2.38 6.68
CA LEU A 259 20.67 1.66 7.94
C LEU A 259 21.88 2.18 8.71
N THR A 260 22.96 2.53 8.03
CA THR A 260 24.16 3.10 8.66
C THR A 260 23.86 4.48 9.25
N GLU A 261 23.18 5.35 8.48
CA GLU A 261 22.75 6.67 8.94
C GLU A 261 21.75 6.59 10.10
N MET A 262 20.77 5.69 10.01
CA MET A 262 19.77 5.42 11.05
C MET A 262 20.45 4.96 12.34
N LYS A 263 21.39 4.02 12.28
CA LYS A 263 22.12 3.52 13.45
C LYS A 263 22.92 4.65 14.12
N ALA A 264 23.63 5.46 13.34
CA ALA A 264 24.41 6.57 13.88
C ALA A 264 23.53 7.61 14.59
N GLU A 265 22.40 8.00 13.99
CA GLU A 265 21.48 8.97 14.61
C GLU A 265 20.77 8.37 15.84
N HIS A 266 20.47 7.06 15.82
CA HIS A 266 19.89 6.36 16.98
C HIS A 266 20.83 6.35 18.17
N GLU A 267 22.10 5.98 17.97
CA GLU A 267 23.12 5.99 19.04
C GLU A 267 23.34 7.41 19.60
N LYS A 268 23.38 8.41 18.71
CA LYS A 268 23.45 9.82 19.12
C LYS A 268 22.23 10.23 19.97
N ARG A 269 21.00 9.90 19.55
CA ARG A 269 19.80 10.23 20.32
C ARG A 269 19.73 9.47 21.65
N LYS A 270 20.19 8.22 21.71
CA LYS A 270 20.33 7.48 22.98
C LYS A 270 21.26 8.18 23.96
N ALA A 271 22.40 8.70 23.48
CA ALA A 271 23.38 9.39 24.31
C ALA A 271 22.92 10.78 24.74
N ASP A 272 22.44 11.60 23.79
CA ASP A 272 22.27 13.03 23.99
C ASP A 272 20.84 13.42 24.38
N SER A 273 19.85 12.61 24.01
CA SER A 273 18.42 12.95 24.16
C SER A 273 17.54 11.71 24.20
N PRO A 274 17.72 10.78 25.16
CA PRO A 274 17.00 9.50 25.18
C PRO A 274 15.49 9.67 25.27
N LYS A 275 15.01 10.75 25.91
CA LYS A 275 13.57 11.11 25.98
C LYS A 275 12.95 11.48 24.64
N SER A 276 13.78 11.75 23.62
CA SER A 276 13.30 12.04 22.28
C SER A 276 12.91 10.76 21.53
N LEU A 277 13.34 9.59 21.98
CA LEU A 277 13.00 8.31 21.36
C LEU A 277 11.53 7.94 21.65
N PRO A 278 10.92 7.10 20.78
CA PRO A 278 9.60 6.54 21.05
C PRO A 278 9.57 5.80 22.39
N VAL A 279 8.40 5.77 23.04
CA VAL A 279 8.20 5.02 24.30
C VAL A 279 8.55 3.55 24.12
N ILE A 280 8.14 2.97 22.99
CA ILE A 280 8.56 1.65 22.54
C ILE A 280 9.62 1.85 21.46
N ASP A 281 10.90 1.88 21.84
CA ASP A 281 12.01 1.94 20.90
C ASP A 281 12.26 0.56 20.26
N GLN A 282 12.24 0.49 18.93
CA GLN A 282 12.53 -0.73 18.15
C GLN A 282 13.54 -0.51 17.02
N TYR A 283 14.25 0.63 17.00
CA TYR A 283 15.16 0.93 15.88
C TYR A 283 16.29 -0.10 15.73
N ASP A 284 16.81 -0.66 16.83
CA ASP A 284 17.80 -1.74 16.79
C ASP A 284 17.22 -3.05 16.22
N SER A 285 15.97 -3.37 16.55
CA SER A 285 15.28 -4.55 16.01
C SER A 285 15.03 -4.41 14.51
N ILE A 286 14.59 -3.22 14.07
CA ILE A 286 14.44 -2.90 12.66
C ILE A 286 15.78 -3.00 11.94
N TYR A 287 16.84 -2.41 12.49
CA TYR A 287 18.19 -2.49 11.94
C TYR A 287 18.65 -3.95 11.76
N GLY A 288 18.48 -4.78 12.80
CA GLY A 288 18.86 -6.19 12.78
C GLY A 288 18.09 -7.02 11.75
N SER A 289 16.77 -6.82 11.67
CA SER A 289 15.91 -7.49 10.68
C SER A 289 16.24 -7.06 9.25
N LEU A 290 16.43 -5.76 8.96
CA LEU A 290 16.77 -5.30 7.62
C LEU A 290 18.20 -5.68 7.19
N THR A 291 19.14 -5.74 8.14
CA THR A 291 20.48 -6.30 7.89
C THR A 291 20.41 -7.79 7.55
N SER A 292 19.57 -8.54 8.27
CA SER A 292 19.35 -9.97 8.00
C SER A 292 18.65 -10.18 6.64
N PHE A 293 17.66 -9.35 6.31
CA PHE A 293 17.04 -9.29 4.99
C PHE A 293 18.08 -9.12 3.89
N ALA A 294 19.01 -8.17 4.03
CA ALA A 294 20.11 -7.95 3.09
C ALA A 294 20.97 -9.20 2.90
N GLY A 295 21.32 -9.90 4.00
CA GLY A 295 22.06 -11.16 3.97
C GLY A 295 21.31 -12.26 3.24
N LYS A 296 20.03 -12.47 3.57
CA LYS A 296 19.17 -13.48 2.96
C LYS A 296 18.86 -13.21 1.49
N TYR A 297 18.70 -11.94 1.11
CA TYR A 297 18.64 -11.58 -0.31
C TYR A 297 19.92 -11.99 -1.05
N ARG A 298 21.11 -11.72 -0.48
CA ARG A 298 22.37 -12.14 -1.12
C ARG A 298 22.49 -13.66 -1.25
N GLU A 299 22.02 -14.43 -0.27
CA GLU A 299 21.90 -15.89 -0.35
C GLU A 299 20.95 -16.31 -1.47
N SER A 300 19.79 -15.66 -1.59
CA SER A 300 18.76 -16.00 -2.58
C SER A 300 19.20 -15.80 -4.03
N ARG A 301 20.18 -14.92 -4.30
CA ARG A 301 20.79 -14.80 -5.65
C ARG A 301 21.50 -16.07 -6.11
N LYS A 302 21.92 -16.93 -5.16
CA LYS A 302 22.51 -18.24 -5.44
C LYS A 302 21.48 -19.36 -5.38
N ASP A 303 20.48 -19.19 -4.52
CA ASP A 303 19.43 -20.17 -4.23
C ASP A 303 18.07 -19.47 -4.10
N PRO A 304 17.37 -19.22 -5.23
CA PRO A 304 16.16 -18.41 -5.26
C PRO A 304 15.02 -18.90 -4.35
N GLU A 305 15.02 -20.18 -3.97
CA GLU A 305 14.02 -20.73 -3.04
C GLU A 305 14.12 -20.12 -1.64
N LYS A 306 15.31 -19.64 -1.26
CA LYS A 306 15.58 -18.98 0.03
C LYS A 306 15.12 -17.54 0.11
N PHE A 307 14.61 -16.94 -0.97
CA PHE A 307 14.11 -15.56 -0.89
C PHE A 307 12.96 -15.40 0.10
N ASN A 308 12.22 -16.48 0.36
CA ASN A 308 11.20 -16.53 1.41
C ASN A 308 11.74 -16.26 2.82
N ASP A 309 13.02 -16.51 3.08
CA ASP A 309 13.66 -16.17 4.34
C ASP A 309 13.96 -14.68 4.43
N ALA A 310 14.34 -14.06 3.31
CA ALA A 310 14.45 -12.60 3.23
C ALA A 310 13.08 -11.96 3.53
N ILE A 311 12.01 -12.39 2.85
CA ILE A 311 10.66 -11.86 3.11
C ILE A 311 10.24 -12.00 4.58
N GLN A 312 10.62 -13.09 5.26
CA GLN A 312 10.38 -13.24 6.70
C GLN A 312 11.10 -12.19 7.54
N GLU A 313 12.37 -11.90 7.25
CA GLU A 313 13.10 -10.84 7.95
C GLU A 313 12.53 -9.45 7.67
N PHE A 314 12.11 -9.18 6.43
CA PHE A 314 11.43 -7.93 6.11
C PHE A 314 10.11 -7.80 6.90
N ASN A 315 9.31 -8.86 6.95
CA ASN A 315 8.08 -8.90 7.74
C ASN A 315 8.33 -8.64 9.24
N ARG A 316 9.43 -9.13 9.83
CA ARG A 316 9.81 -8.79 11.22
C ARG A 316 10.17 -7.32 11.40
N ALA A 317 10.82 -6.71 10.40
CA ALA A 317 11.07 -5.26 10.41
C ALA A 317 9.75 -4.47 10.37
N ILE A 318 8.78 -4.90 9.54
CA ILE A 318 7.42 -4.33 9.49
C ILE A 318 6.74 -4.40 10.86
N GLU A 319 6.76 -5.56 11.50
CA GLU A 319 6.16 -5.75 12.84
C GLU A 319 6.81 -4.85 13.91
N SER A 320 8.13 -4.72 13.88
CA SER A 320 8.89 -3.87 14.80
C SER A 320 8.54 -2.39 14.59
N ASN A 321 8.49 -1.94 13.33
CA ASN A 321 8.07 -0.59 12.98
C ASN A 321 6.61 -0.32 13.40
N ASN A 322 5.71 -1.27 13.16
CA ASN A 322 4.31 -1.15 13.57
C ASN A 322 4.16 -1.06 15.11
N ARG A 323 5.04 -1.71 15.88
CA ARG A 323 5.06 -1.60 17.36
C ARG A 323 5.50 -0.21 17.84
N MET A 324 6.46 0.42 17.16
CA MET A 324 6.89 1.79 17.46
C MET A 324 5.79 2.84 17.20
N MET A 325 4.92 2.58 16.23
CA MET A 325 3.90 3.52 15.77
C MET A 325 2.55 3.40 16.49
N ARG A 326 2.44 2.48 17.47
CA ARG A 326 1.27 2.29 18.34
C ARG A 326 1.41 3.12 19.60
#